data_AF-A0A0V0YZE5-F1
#
_entry.id   AF-A0A0V0YZE5-F1
#
_cell.length_a   1.000
_cell.length_b   1.000
_cell.length_c   1.000
_cell.angle_alpha   90.00
_cell.angle_beta   90.00
_cell.angle_gamma   90.00
#
_symmetry.space_group_name_H-M   'P 1'
#
loop_
_entity.id
_entity.type
_entity.pdbx_description
1 polymer ?
#
loop_
_entity_poly.entity_id
_entity_poly.type
_entity_poly.pdbx_seq_one_letter_code
_entity_poly.pdbx_strand_id
1 'polypeptide(L)'
;MKSEGNPTWAASAQTIDQNAVHAIFRTMASFVAEHMDIKVLAYSDNPPNLLPRNEKSKAKGVLLVDSTGTDAAAWFVHTVPKFLAHLGGYSWPAAETAKGHMFLCLSFNEAHLNLVAKAIRYQEPFIYANSLSPELLNQHVELSNLITGAQIRVTPFL
;
A
#
# COMPACT_ATOMS: atom_id res chain seq x y z
N MET A 1 -7.51 -10.11 9.43
CA MET A 1 -8.86 -9.51 9.29
C MET A 1 -9.40 -9.81 7.90
N LYS A 2 -10.48 -10.59 7.78
CA LYS A 2 -11.23 -10.74 6.52
C LYS A 2 -12.62 -10.16 6.76
N SER A 3 -13.08 -9.23 5.92
CA SER A 3 -14.49 -8.86 5.92
C SER A 3 -15.31 -10.03 5.36
N GLU A 4 -16.52 -10.24 5.88
CA GLU A 4 -17.47 -11.15 5.24
C GLU A 4 -17.72 -10.70 3.78
N GLY A 5 -17.73 -11.64 2.85
CA GLY A 5 -17.85 -11.33 1.42
C GLY A 5 -19.25 -10.86 1.07
N ASN A 6 -19.36 -9.71 0.40
CA ASN A 6 -20.58 -9.34 -0.32
C ASN A 6 -20.53 -10.02 -1.70
N PRO A 7 -21.46 -10.93 -2.04
CA PRO A 7 -21.45 -11.63 -3.32
C PRO A 7 -21.77 -10.73 -4.52
N THR A 8 -22.20 -9.48 -4.28
CA THR A 8 -22.59 -8.53 -5.33
C THR A 8 -21.94 -7.17 -5.12
N TRP A 9 -21.65 -6.47 -6.22
CA TRP A 9 -21.23 -5.06 -6.15
C TRP A 9 -22.40 -4.20 -5.67
N ALA A 10 -22.17 -3.41 -4.63
CA ALA A 10 -23.14 -2.47 -4.09
C ALA A 10 -22.45 -1.15 -3.74
N ALA A 11 -23.23 -0.06 -3.74
CA ALA A 11 -22.75 1.22 -3.27
C ALA A 11 -22.36 1.12 -1.78
N SER A 12 -21.23 1.73 -1.41
CA SER A 12 -20.84 1.88 0.00
C SER A 12 -21.87 2.73 0.73
N ALA A 13 -22.21 2.35 1.97
CA ALA A 13 -23.10 3.12 2.83
C ALA A 13 -22.50 4.48 3.26
N GLN A 14 -21.18 4.63 3.15
CA GLN A 14 -20.44 5.83 3.53
C GLN A 14 -19.58 6.31 2.37
N THR A 15 -19.45 7.62 2.23
CA THR A 15 -18.56 8.25 1.24
C THR A 15 -17.10 8.09 1.64
N ILE A 16 -16.21 8.09 0.65
CA ILE A 16 -14.78 7.80 0.84
C ILE A 16 -14.03 8.90 1.63
N ASP A 17 -14.58 10.10 1.68
CA ASP A 17 -13.98 11.26 2.33
C ASP A 17 -14.26 11.32 3.83
N GLN A 18 -15.18 10.49 4.33
CA GLN A 18 -15.50 10.43 5.74
C GLN A 18 -14.51 9.53 6.48
N ASN A 19 -14.11 9.95 7.67
CA ASN A 19 -13.46 9.09 8.66
C ASN A 19 -14.47 8.12 9.31
N ALA A 20 -15.30 7.50 8.45
CA ALA A 20 -16.33 6.54 8.80
C ALA A 20 -15.82 5.13 8.51
N VAL A 21 -16.42 4.12 9.13
CA VAL A 21 -15.86 2.77 9.19
C VAL A 21 -16.09 1.95 7.89
N HIS A 22 -15.78 2.53 6.73
CA HIS A 22 -15.78 1.87 5.42
C HIS A 22 -14.52 1.04 5.19
N ALA A 23 -14.51 0.19 4.16
CA ALA A 23 -13.46 -0.81 3.95
C ALA A 23 -12.04 -0.20 3.83
N ILE A 24 -11.91 0.91 3.09
CA ILE A 24 -10.61 1.57 2.89
C ILE A 24 -10.05 2.15 4.21
N PHE A 25 -10.87 2.86 4.98
CA PHE A 25 -10.46 3.38 6.30
C PHE A 25 -10.05 2.23 7.23
N ARG A 26 -10.85 1.15 7.31
CA ARG A 26 -10.53 -0.02 8.13
C ARG A 26 -9.21 -0.68 7.73
N THR A 27 -8.95 -0.79 6.43
CA THR A 27 -7.70 -1.39 5.93
C THR A 27 -6.51 -0.50 6.27
N MET A 28 -6.65 0.82 6.16
CA MET A 28 -5.57 1.79 6.36
C MET A 28 -5.46 2.30 7.81
N ALA A 29 -6.26 1.80 8.75
CA ALA A 29 -6.29 2.30 10.13
C ALA A 29 -4.91 2.27 10.80
N SER A 30 -4.21 1.14 10.70
CA SER A 30 -2.85 0.99 11.24
C SER A 30 -1.80 1.84 10.51
N PHE A 31 -2.04 2.18 9.25
CA PHE A 31 -1.15 3.04 8.46
C PHE A 31 -1.28 4.52 8.85
N VAL A 32 -2.49 4.99 9.18
CA VAL A 32 -2.74 6.40 9.52
C VAL A 32 -2.54 6.76 10.99
N ALA A 33 -2.58 5.77 11.89
CA ALA A 33 -2.53 5.98 13.35
C ALA A 33 -1.41 5.22 14.07
N GLU A 34 -0.56 4.49 13.33
CA GLU A 34 0.40 3.50 13.82
C GLU A 34 -0.25 2.35 14.60
N HIS A 35 0.17 1.12 14.30
CA HIS A 35 -0.11 -0.03 15.14
C HIS A 35 1.19 -0.82 15.26
N MET A 36 1.66 -1.08 16.48
CA MET A 36 3.00 -1.67 16.69
C MET A 36 3.17 -3.02 15.98
N ASP A 37 2.07 -3.77 15.86
CA ASP A 37 2.01 -5.07 15.22
C ASP A 37 1.94 -5.04 13.69
N ILE A 38 1.71 -3.88 13.06
CA ILE A 38 1.59 -3.79 11.60
C ILE A 38 2.75 -2.97 11.05
N LYS A 39 3.61 -3.61 10.28
CA LYS A 39 4.69 -2.95 9.54
C LYS A 39 4.21 -2.56 8.16
N VAL A 40 4.67 -1.42 7.67
CA VAL A 40 4.17 -0.86 6.41
C VAL A 40 5.30 -0.49 5.46
N LEU A 41 5.00 -0.53 4.17
CA LEU A 41 5.81 0.08 3.11
C LEU A 41 4.86 0.75 2.13
N ALA A 42 5.02 2.04 1.90
CA ALA A 42 4.13 2.81 1.05
C ALA A 42 4.88 3.50 -0.07
N TYR A 43 4.27 3.48 -1.26
CA TYR A 43 4.86 3.96 -2.49
C TYR A 43 3.86 4.78 -3.30
N SER A 44 4.33 5.83 -3.98
CA SER A 44 3.50 6.73 -4.79
C SER A 44 4.39 7.70 -5.58
N ASP A 45 4.01 8.05 -6.81
CA ASP A 45 4.63 9.14 -7.57
C ASP A 45 4.14 10.54 -7.13
N ASN A 46 3.06 10.60 -6.36
CA ASN A 46 2.50 11.84 -5.83
C ASN A 46 1.96 11.64 -4.41
N PRO A 47 2.84 11.39 -3.42
CA PRO A 47 2.44 11.21 -2.03
C PRO A 47 1.97 12.54 -1.40
N PRO A 48 1.10 12.49 -0.36
CA PRO A 48 0.73 13.70 0.37
C PRO A 48 1.93 14.34 1.08
N ASN A 49 1.86 15.65 1.28
CA ASN A 49 2.85 16.46 2.01
C ASN A 49 4.27 16.48 1.40
N LEU A 50 4.44 15.88 0.23
CA LEU A 50 5.69 15.89 -0.53
C LEU A 50 5.40 16.43 -1.93
N LEU A 51 6.45 16.97 -2.57
CA LEU A 51 6.35 17.37 -3.96
C LEU A 51 6.16 16.14 -4.86
N PRO A 52 5.37 16.25 -5.95
CA PRO A 52 5.27 15.19 -6.94
C PRO A 52 6.66 14.79 -7.41
N ARG A 53 6.87 13.49 -7.55
CA ARG A 53 8.13 12.96 -8.04
C ARG A 53 8.00 12.72 -9.53
N ASN A 54 8.99 13.17 -10.29
CA ASN A 54 9.12 12.82 -11.71
C ASN A 54 9.69 11.40 -11.84
N GLU A 55 8.97 10.42 -11.28
CA GLU A 55 9.31 9.01 -11.39
C GLU A 55 8.85 8.44 -12.73
N LYS A 56 9.52 7.37 -13.15
CA LYS A 56 9.06 6.52 -14.25
C LYS A 56 7.71 5.87 -13.94
N SER A 57 7.51 5.47 -12.69
CA SER A 57 6.27 4.84 -12.24
C SER A 57 5.16 5.84 -11.97
N LYS A 58 3.92 5.41 -12.19
CA LYS A 58 2.70 6.07 -11.67
C LYS A 58 1.98 5.24 -10.61
N ALA A 59 2.62 4.15 -10.18
CA ALA A 59 2.05 3.20 -9.24
C ALA A 59 1.94 3.79 -7.83
N LYS A 60 0.88 3.41 -7.12
CA LYS A 60 0.62 3.83 -5.74
C LYS A 60 0.07 2.67 -4.94
N GLY A 61 0.50 2.55 -3.69
CA GLY A 61 0.01 1.49 -2.82
C GLY A 61 0.72 1.43 -1.48
N VAL A 62 0.23 0.52 -0.65
CA VAL A 62 0.72 0.23 0.69
C VAL A 62 0.78 -1.29 0.86
N LEU A 63 1.94 -1.78 1.25
CA LEU A 63 2.14 -3.12 1.78
C LEU A 63 1.98 -3.05 3.30
N LEU A 64 1.14 -3.91 3.85
CA LEU A 64 0.90 -4.08 5.28
C LEU A 64 1.34 -5.50 5.66
N VAL A 65 2.15 -5.63 6.70
CA VAL A 65 2.65 -6.93 7.19
C VAL A 65 2.36 -7.02 8.68
N ASP A 66 1.64 -8.05 9.09
CA ASP A 66 1.43 -8.36 10.50
C ASP A 66 2.71 -9.00 11.06
N SER A 67 3.27 -8.44 12.13
CA SER A 67 4.48 -8.92 12.77
C SER A 67 4.23 -9.76 14.03
N THR A 68 2.99 -10.18 14.29
CA THR A 68 2.62 -10.98 15.48
C THR A 68 2.77 -12.48 15.27
N GLY A 69 3.27 -12.92 14.10
CA GLY A 69 3.42 -14.33 13.76
C GLY A 69 2.12 -15.01 13.30
N THR A 70 1.14 -14.23 12.84
CA THR A 70 -0.13 -14.72 12.29
C THR A 70 -0.05 -15.09 10.80
N ASP A 71 1.13 -14.96 10.18
CA ASP A 71 1.39 -15.23 8.76
C ASP A 71 0.43 -14.45 7.85
N ALA A 72 0.31 -13.14 8.09
CA ALA A 72 -0.70 -12.29 7.46
C ALA A 72 -0.10 -11.01 6.86
N ALA A 73 -0.40 -10.77 5.59
CA ALA A 73 -0.05 -9.54 4.89
C ALA A 73 -1.20 -9.07 3.98
N ALA A 74 -1.18 -7.79 3.64
CA ALA A 74 -2.09 -7.21 2.68
C ALA A 74 -1.37 -6.23 1.76
N TRP A 75 -1.76 -6.24 0.49
CA TRP A 75 -1.26 -5.31 -0.52
C TRP A 75 -2.42 -4.48 -1.03
N PHE A 76 -2.37 -3.19 -0.70
CA PHE A 76 -3.35 -2.20 -1.07
C PHE A 76 -2.82 -1.38 -2.24
N VAL A 77 -3.56 -1.34 -3.35
CA VAL A 77 -3.21 -0.60 -4.57
C VAL A 77 -4.31 0.40 -4.86
N HIS A 78 -3.94 1.62 -5.28
CA HIS A 78 -4.91 2.66 -5.62
C HIS A 78 -4.42 3.59 -6.74
N THR A 79 -5.34 4.41 -7.27
CA THR A 79 -5.02 5.40 -8.32
C THR A 79 -5.00 6.85 -7.83
N VAL A 80 -5.43 7.10 -6.59
CA VAL A 80 -5.62 8.46 -6.05
C VAL A 80 -4.29 9.16 -5.78
N PRO A 81 -4.00 10.33 -6.39
CA PRO A 81 -2.85 11.14 -6.03
C PRO A 81 -3.05 11.83 -4.68
N LYS A 82 -1.96 12.11 -3.96
CA LYS A 82 -1.96 12.74 -2.62
C LYS A 82 -2.74 11.96 -1.55
N PHE A 83 -3.04 10.70 -1.81
CA PHE A 83 -3.59 9.74 -0.85
C PHE A 83 -2.48 8.72 -0.53
N LEU A 84 -2.18 8.35 0.72
CA LEU A 84 -2.69 8.81 2.01
C LEU A 84 -1.49 9.11 2.93
N ALA A 85 -1.66 9.98 3.94
CA ALA A 85 -0.56 10.38 4.81
C ALA A 85 -0.25 9.31 5.88
N HIS A 86 0.98 8.77 5.86
CA HIS A 86 1.48 7.88 6.90
C HIS A 86 1.57 8.63 8.24
N LEU A 87 0.93 8.12 9.30
CA LEU A 87 0.75 8.80 10.61
C LEU A 87 0.10 10.20 10.55
N GLY A 88 -0.60 10.53 9.47
CA GLY A 88 -1.24 11.84 9.29
C GLY A 88 -2.74 11.86 9.61
N GLY A 89 -3.29 10.76 10.12
CA GLY A 89 -4.74 10.55 10.16
C GLY A 89 -5.33 10.30 8.77
N TYR A 90 -6.60 9.87 8.74
CA TYR A 90 -7.30 9.65 7.48
C TYR A 90 -7.61 11.00 6.81
N SER A 91 -7.23 11.12 5.53
CA SER A 91 -7.43 12.33 4.74
C SER A 91 -7.78 11.98 3.30
N TRP A 92 -8.74 12.71 2.76
CA TRP A 92 -9.17 12.57 1.37
C TRP A 92 -8.83 13.84 0.57
N PRO A 93 -8.13 13.72 -0.57
CA PRO A 93 -7.88 14.88 -1.43
C PRO A 93 -9.16 15.36 -2.11
N ALA A 94 -9.72 16.49 -1.68
CA ALA A 94 -11.01 17.00 -2.18
C ALA A 94 -11.08 17.18 -3.71
N ALA A 95 -9.95 17.48 -4.36
CA ALA A 95 -9.86 17.61 -5.82
C ALA A 95 -10.10 16.28 -6.58
N GLU A 96 -10.04 15.14 -5.88
CA GLU A 96 -10.23 13.81 -6.45
C GLU A 96 -11.66 13.30 -6.32
N THR A 97 -12.53 13.99 -5.57
CA THR A 97 -13.95 13.60 -5.39
C THR A 97 -14.73 13.55 -6.71
N ALA A 98 -14.43 14.46 -7.64
CA ALA A 98 -15.09 14.52 -8.94
C ALA A 98 -14.51 13.53 -9.98
N LYS A 99 -13.52 12.73 -9.60
CA LYS A 99 -12.77 11.85 -10.51
C LYS A 99 -13.01 10.38 -10.17
N GLY A 100 -12.97 9.53 -11.20
CA GLY A 100 -13.04 8.08 -11.02
C GLY A 100 -11.72 7.51 -10.50
N HIS A 101 -11.77 6.76 -9.40
CA HIS A 101 -10.62 6.08 -8.82
C HIS A 101 -10.92 4.62 -8.51
N MET A 102 -9.86 3.80 -8.47
CA MET A 102 -9.94 2.39 -8.14
C MET A 102 -9.06 2.09 -6.92
N PHE A 103 -9.52 1.14 -6.12
CA PHE A 103 -8.81 0.58 -4.98
C PHE A 103 -8.91 -0.94 -5.04
N LEU A 104 -7.83 -1.62 -4.71
CA LEU A 104 -7.78 -3.07 -4.59
C LEU A 104 -6.99 -3.43 -3.33
N CYS A 105 -7.51 -4.33 -2.51
CA CYS A 105 -6.80 -4.89 -1.38
C CYS A 105 -6.70 -6.40 -1.57
N LEU A 106 -5.48 -6.92 -1.63
CA LEU A 106 -5.19 -8.35 -1.71
C LEU A 106 -4.62 -8.81 -0.38
N SER A 107 -5.32 -9.71 0.32
CA SER A 107 -4.78 -10.39 1.49
C SER A 107 -4.05 -11.66 1.06
N PHE A 108 -2.88 -11.90 1.65
CA PHE A 108 -2.04 -13.06 1.38
C PHE A 108 -1.20 -13.38 2.63
N ASN A 109 -0.47 -14.49 2.61
CA ASN A 109 0.41 -14.88 3.70
C ASN A 109 1.87 -14.47 3.44
N GLU A 110 2.70 -14.45 4.48
CA GLU A 110 4.05 -13.87 4.42
C GLU A 110 4.97 -14.62 3.44
N ALA A 111 4.67 -15.91 3.16
CA ALA A 111 5.36 -16.70 2.14
C ALA A 111 5.37 -16.04 0.74
N HIS A 112 4.37 -15.21 0.40
CA HIS A 112 4.32 -14.50 -0.89
C HIS A 112 4.90 -13.09 -0.85
N LEU A 113 5.45 -12.63 0.29
CA LEU A 113 6.01 -11.27 0.42
C LEU A 113 7.10 -11.00 -0.62
N ASN A 114 8.01 -11.95 -0.86
CA ASN A 114 9.05 -11.76 -1.87
C ASN A 114 8.47 -11.60 -3.29
N LEU A 115 7.39 -12.31 -3.62
CA LEU A 115 6.74 -12.21 -4.92
C LEU A 115 6.06 -10.86 -5.10
N VAL A 116 5.33 -10.40 -4.09
CA VAL A 116 4.68 -9.08 -4.09
C VAL A 116 5.72 -7.96 -4.14
N ALA A 117 6.78 -8.04 -3.31
CA ALA A 117 7.87 -7.08 -3.29
C ALA A 117 8.54 -6.98 -4.66
N LYS A 118 8.84 -8.11 -5.30
CA LYS A 118 9.38 -8.14 -6.66
C LYS A 118 8.43 -7.52 -7.69
N ALA A 119 7.13 -7.79 -7.59
CA ALA A 119 6.12 -7.18 -8.45
C ALA A 119 6.03 -5.65 -8.27
N ILE A 120 6.19 -5.15 -7.04
CA ILE A 120 6.29 -3.71 -6.77
C ILE A 120 7.60 -3.16 -7.36
N ARG A 121 8.73 -3.85 -7.20
CA ARG A 121 10.03 -3.43 -7.77
C ARG A 121 10.00 -3.29 -9.29
N TYR A 122 9.32 -4.18 -10.01
CA TYR A 122 9.14 -4.06 -11.46
C TYR A 122 8.46 -2.75 -11.88
N GLN A 123 7.68 -2.14 -10.99
CA GLN A 123 7.02 -0.88 -11.26
C GLN A 123 7.96 0.32 -11.05
N GLU A 124 9.17 0.13 -10.52
CA GLU A 124 10.13 1.19 -10.17
C GLU A 124 9.49 2.38 -9.39
N PRO A 125 8.72 2.15 -8.30
CA PRO A 125 7.99 3.22 -7.64
C PRO A 125 8.86 3.98 -6.63
N PHE A 126 8.46 5.20 -6.30
CA PHE A 126 9.04 5.96 -5.19
C PHE A 126 8.43 5.52 -3.86
N ILE A 127 9.29 5.02 -2.95
CA ILE A 127 8.91 4.67 -1.57
C ILE A 127 8.93 5.94 -0.71
N TYR A 128 7.80 6.30 -0.12
CA TYR A 128 7.68 7.53 0.69
C TYR A 128 7.54 7.27 2.19
N ALA A 129 7.23 6.04 2.61
CA ALA A 129 7.23 5.63 4.00
C ALA A 129 7.56 4.15 4.13
N ASN A 130 8.31 3.76 5.15
CA ASN A 130 8.53 2.36 5.49
C ASN A 130 8.78 2.21 7.01
N SER A 131 8.28 1.12 7.58
CA SER A 131 8.53 0.71 8.97
C SER A 131 8.89 -0.77 9.09
N LEU A 132 9.36 -1.37 7.99
CA LEU A 132 9.74 -2.79 7.96
C LEU A 132 10.90 -3.04 8.94
N SER A 133 10.77 -4.10 9.74
CA SER A 133 11.80 -4.44 10.72
C SER A 133 13.02 -5.09 10.05
N PRO A 134 14.21 -5.01 10.65
CA PRO A 134 15.40 -5.71 10.16
C PRO A 134 15.16 -7.22 9.99
N GLU A 135 14.37 -7.84 10.87
CA GLU A 135 14.04 -9.26 10.82
C GLU A 135 13.28 -9.60 9.52
N LEU A 136 12.23 -8.82 9.18
CA LEU A 136 11.48 -9.00 7.93
C LEU A 136 12.38 -8.80 6.71
N LEU A 137 13.23 -7.78 6.73
CA LEU A 137 14.14 -7.47 5.63
C LEU A 137 15.19 -8.56 5.41
N ASN A 138 15.69 -9.17 6.48
CA ASN A 138 16.63 -10.29 6.42
C ASN A 138 15.98 -11.58 5.92
N GLN A 139 14.72 -11.82 6.26
CA GLN A 139 13.96 -12.99 5.79
C GLN A 139 13.48 -12.85 4.34
N HIS A 140 13.21 -11.62 3.89
CA HIS A 140 12.65 -11.32 2.58
C HIS A 140 13.55 -10.39 1.77
N VAL A 141 14.52 -10.98 1.07
CA VAL A 141 15.50 -10.24 0.27
C VAL A 141 14.88 -9.28 -0.75
N GLU A 142 13.70 -9.60 -1.30
CA GLU A 142 13.03 -8.72 -2.26
C GLU A 142 12.45 -7.47 -1.61
N LEU A 143 12.08 -7.51 -0.31
CA LEU A 143 11.71 -6.30 0.44
C LEU A 143 12.93 -5.41 0.66
N SER A 144 14.06 -6.00 1.04
CA SER A 144 15.35 -5.28 1.16
C SER A 144 15.75 -4.61 -0.15
N ASN A 145 15.64 -5.34 -1.26
CA ASN A 145 15.93 -4.81 -2.59
C ASN A 145 14.95 -3.70 -3.00
N LEU A 146 13.68 -3.77 -2.57
CA LEU A 146 12.68 -2.75 -2.85
C LEU A 146 12.99 -1.44 -2.12
N ILE A 147 13.27 -1.50 -0.82
CA ILE A 147 13.56 -0.28 -0.03
C ILE A 147 14.89 0.38 -0.40
N THR A 148 15.85 -0.40 -0.92
CA THR A 148 17.15 0.12 -1.38
C THR A 148 17.13 0.61 -2.83
N GLY A 149 16.00 0.46 -3.53
CA GLY A 149 15.86 0.91 -4.93
C GLY A 149 16.63 0.04 -5.93
N ALA A 150 16.96 -1.21 -5.58
CA ALA A 150 17.64 -2.11 -6.49
C ALA A 150 16.75 -2.39 -7.72
N GLN A 151 17.22 -1.97 -8.89
CA GLN A 151 16.48 -2.13 -10.14
C GLN A 151 16.47 -3.58 -10.60
N ILE A 152 15.34 -4.02 -11.15
CA ILE A 152 15.28 -5.28 -11.88
C ILE A 152 15.65 -5.00 -13.34
N ARG A 153 16.78 -5.53 -13.79
CA ARG A 153 17.25 -5.40 -15.18
C ARG A 153 17.08 -6.72 -15.90
N VAL A 154 15.86 -6.99 -16.36
CA VAL A 154 15.59 -8.07 -17.31
C VAL A 154 15.21 -7.44 -18.63
N THR A 155 15.73 -7.96 -19.74
CA THR A 155 15.26 -7.60 -21.06
C THR A 155 13.79 -8.03 -21.19
N PRO A 156 12.87 -7.13 -21.61
CA PRO A 156 11.53 -7.55 -22.01
C PRO A 156 11.65 -8.58 -23.13
N PHE A 157 10.81 -9.61 -23.09
CA PHE A 157 10.76 -10.79 -23.98
C PHE A 157 11.57 -10.68 -25.28
N LEU A 158 12.48 -11.64 -25.50
CA LEU A 158 13.10 -11.91 -26.81
C LEU A 158 12.04 -12.35 -27.82
#